data_AF-Q5YLB3-F1
#
_entry.id   AF-Q5YLB3-F1
#
_cell.length_a   1.000
_cell.length_b   1.000
_cell.length_c   1.000
_cell.angle_alpha   90.00
_cell.angle_beta   90.00
_cell.angle_gamma   90.00
#
_symmetry.space_group_name_H-M   'P 1'
#
loop_
_entity.id
_entity.type
_entity.pdbx_description
1 polymer ?
#
loop_
_entity_poly.entity_id
_entity_poly.type
_entity_poly.pdbx_seq_one_letter_code
_entity_poly.pdbx_strand_id
1 'polypeptide(L)'
;LLEARTQRVADVSAGKDLHFLDETKSVREDDSWQVAPLAPGLEDRRVEMTGPTDRKMTINALNSGAKAWLADQEDANTPLWGNVVAGPLNLMDSLDGKLEFTSPEGKEYKPVPFEERATIIVRPRGWHLPEKHITVDGRRPPARLVDFALLLTVCGQKQIDAGEGPYFYLPKNVFAPRARCERASDRRTLGFGGPSGPAMYFPAWWGAST
;
A
#
# COMPACT_ATOMS: atom_id res chain seq x y z
N LEU A 1 -12.46 15.57 -1.41
CA LEU A 1 -11.08 15.43 -0.88
C LEU A 1 -10.11 16.38 -1.55
N LEU A 2 -9.82 16.20 -2.85
CA LEU A 2 -8.85 17.05 -3.56
C LEU A 2 -9.27 18.53 -3.61
N GLU A 3 -10.56 18.81 -3.76
CA GLU A 3 -11.09 20.18 -3.69
C GLU A 3 -10.88 20.82 -2.30
N ALA A 4 -11.13 20.06 -1.22
CA ALA A 4 -10.88 20.51 0.14
C ALA A 4 -9.38 20.81 0.38
N ARG A 5 -8.48 20.07 -0.29
CA ARG A 5 -7.03 20.38 -0.29
C ARG A 5 -6.77 21.73 -0.96
N THR A 6 -7.37 22.01 -2.11
CA THR A 6 -7.22 23.30 -2.79
C THR A 6 -7.67 24.46 -1.91
N GLN A 7 -8.81 24.33 -1.24
CA GLN A 7 -9.28 25.36 -0.32
C GLN A 7 -8.33 25.55 0.87
N ARG A 8 -7.82 24.44 1.45
CA ARG A 8 -6.87 24.53 2.57
C ARG A 8 -5.55 25.18 2.16
N VAL A 9 -5.07 24.93 0.94
CA VAL A 9 -3.87 25.60 0.41
C VAL A 9 -4.14 27.10 0.27
N ALA A 10 -5.28 27.51 -0.29
CA ALA A 10 -5.63 28.92 -0.43
C ALA A 10 -5.73 29.63 0.93
N ASP A 11 -6.33 28.98 1.93
CA ASP A 11 -6.42 29.46 3.30
C ASP A 11 -5.03 29.71 3.91
N VAL A 12 -4.11 28.77 3.75
CA VAL A 12 -2.72 28.91 4.25
C VAL A 12 -1.98 30.01 3.51
N SER A 13 -2.13 30.10 2.19
CA SER A 13 -1.56 31.19 1.39
C SER A 13 -2.09 32.58 1.77
N ALA A 14 -3.30 32.65 2.32
CA ALA A 14 -3.89 33.87 2.87
C ALA A 14 -3.45 34.19 4.31
N GLY A 15 -2.50 33.42 4.87
CA GLY A 15 -1.93 33.65 6.20
C GLY A 15 -2.63 32.91 7.34
N LYS A 16 -3.53 31.95 7.05
CA LYS A 16 -4.06 31.07 8.11
C LYS A 16 -3.04 30.01 8.47
N ASP A 17 -2.71 29.92 9.75
CA ASP A 17 -1.79 28.90 10.25
C ASP A 17 -2.40 27.49 10.31
N LEU A 18 -1.51 26.49 10.42
CA LEU A 18 -1.87 25.10 10.68
C LEU A 18 -1.90 24.88 12.20
N HIS A 19 -3.04 24.43 12.72
CA HIS A 19 -3.22 24.10 14.13
C HIS A 19 -3.94 22.76 14.27
N PHE A 20 -3.82 22.16 15.45
CA PHE A 20 -4.65 21.01 15.82
C PHE A 20 -6.13 21.40 15.86
N LEU A 21 -6.99 20.51 15.40
CA LEU A 21 -8.44 20.74 15.43
C LEU A 21 -8.97 20.51 16.84
N ASP A 22 -9.81 21.42 17.32
CA ASP A 22 -10.49 21.27 18.61
C ASP A 22 -11.46 20.08 18.59
N GLU A 23 -12.12 19.84 17.45
CA GLU A 23 -13.07 18.72 17.26
C GLU A 23 -12.44 17.33 17.50
N THR A 24 -11.12 17.19 17.37
CA THR A 24 -10.41 15.91 17.59
C THR A 24 -9.57 15.91 18.88
N LYS A 25 -9.73 16.92 19.74
CA LYS A 25 -9.00 17.04 21.00
C LYS A 25 -9.22 15.84 21.92
N SER A 26 -10.47 15.41 22.07
CA SER A 26 -10.82 14.26 22.92
C SER A 26 -10.15 12.96 22.47
N VAL A 27 -9.91 12.76 21.17
CA VAL A 27 -9.21 11.58 20.66
C VAL A 27 -7.71 11.64 20.96
N ARG A 28 -7.10 12.83 20.93
CA ARG A 28 -5.68 13.02 21.22
C ARG A 28 -5.35 12.90 22.70
N GLU A 29 -6.31 13.28 23.55
CA GLU A 29 -6.15 13.30 25.01
C GLU A 29 -6.63 12.00 25.69
N ASP A 30 -7.27 11.10 24.94
CA ASP A 30 -7.68 9.79 25.42
C ASP A 30 -6.50 8.80 25.34
N ASP A 31 -5.96 8.43 26.50
CA ASP A 31 -4.85 7.49 26.68
C ASP A 31 -5.30 6.02 26.71
N SER A 32 -6.62 5.77 26.69
CA SER A 32 -7.18 4.42 26.81
C SER A 32 -7.18 3.64 25.49
N TRP A 33 -7.11 4.34 24.35
CA TRP A 33 -7.14 3.70 23.05
C TRP A 33 -5.73 3.45 22.51
N GLN A 34 -5.60 2.36 21.76
CA GLN A 34 -4.40 2.01 21.03
C GLN A 34 -4.78 1.45 19.66
N VAL A 35 -3.82 1.43 18.74
CA VAL A 35 -3.99 0.74 17.46
C VAL A 35 -4.14 -0.77 17.67
N ALA A 36 -4.62 -1.47 16.64
CA ALA A 36 -4.65 -2.93 16.68
C ALA A 36 -3.23 -3.51 16.83
N PRO A 37 -3.08 -4.74 17.36
CA PRO A 37 -1.79 -5.43 17.43
C PRO A 37 -1.11 -5.49 16.06
N LEU A 38 0.23 -5.61 16.08
CA LEU A 38 1.02 -5.76 14.87
C LEU A 38 0.61 -7.05 14.12
N ALA A 39 0.54 -6.95 12.80
CA ALA A 39 0.20 -8.07 11.94
C ALA A 39 1.44 -8.93 11.64
N PRO A 40 1.27 -10.22 11.28
CA PRO A 40 2.37 -11.14 10.98
C PRO A 40 3.35 -10.61 9.92
N GLY A 41 4.65 -10.63 10.21
CA GLY A 41 5.70 -10.10 9.33
C GLY A 41 5.96 -8.59 9.52
N LEU A 42 5.20 -7.91 10.38
CA LEU A 42 5.38 -6.48 10.69
C LEU A 42 5.85 -6.22 12.13
N GLU A 43 6.16 -7.26 12.90
CA GLU A 43 6.63 -7.17 14.29
C GLU A 43 8.05 -6.61 14.39
N ASP A 44 8.88 -6.89 13.38
CA ASP A 44 10.25 -6.38 13.26
C ASP A 44 10.41 -5.66 11.93
N ARG A 45 10.48 -4.33 11.97
CA ARG A 45 10.63 -3.47 10.77
C ARG A 45 11.90 -2.61 10.85
N ARG A 46 12.96 -3.14 11.48
CA ARG A 46 14.20 -2.38 11.75
C ARG A 46 14.86 -1.80 10.50
N VAL A 47 14.70 -2.46 9.35
CA VAL A 47 15.19 -2.01 8.04
C VAL A 47 14.15 -2.34 6.99
N GLU A 48 13.80 -1.34 6.19
CA GLU A 48 12.88 -1.47 5.07
C GLU A 48 13.59 -1.08 3.77
N MET A 49 13.52 -1.94 2.76
CA MET A 49 13.97 -1.62 1.42
C MET A 49 12.85 -0.93 0.66
N THR A 50 13.15 0.08 -0.15
CA THR A 50 12.19 0.73 -1.04
C THR A 50 12.63 0.58 -2.48
N GLY A 51 11.72 0.20 -3.38
CA GLY A 51 12.07 0.07 -4.79
C GLY A 51 10.89 -0.24 -5.71
N PRO A 52 11.08 -0.07 -7.03
CA PRO A 52 10.07 -0.35 -8.03
C PRO A 52 9.71 -1.83 -8.09
N THR A 53 8.59 -2.13 -8.74
CA THR A 53 8.06 -3.48 -8.91
C THR A 53 8.44 -4.11 -10.24
N ASP A 54 9.54 -3.70 -10.87
CA ASP A 54 10.06 -4.43 -12.04
C ASP A 54 10.63 -5.80 -11.59
N ARG A 55 10.72 -6.73 -12.53
CA ARG A 55 10.94 -8.15 -12.21
C ARG A 55 12.26 -8.40 -11.51
N LYS A 56 13.35 -7.78 -11.99
CA LYS A 56 14.69 -7.93 -11.39
C LYS A 56 14.75 -7.26 -10.02
N MET A 57 14.20 -6.05 -9.87
CA MET A 57 14.21 -5.36 -8.58
C MET A 57 13.32 -6.02 -7.54
N THR A 58 12.21 -6.64 -7.95
CA THR A 58 11.38 -7.48 -7.07
C THR A 58 12.23 -8.58 -6.43
N ILE A 59 13.02 -9.30 -7.22
CA ILE A 59 13.92 -10.36 -6.71
C ILE A 59 14.98 -9.77 -5.78
N ASN A 60 15.65 -8.69 -6.19
CA ASN A 60 16.69 -8.07 -5.38
C ASN A 60 16.17 -7.54 -4.05
N ALA A 61 14.97 -6.97 -4.03
CA ALA A 61 14.35 -6.45 -2.83
C ALA A 61 13.97 -7.57 -1.85
N LEU A 62 13.38 -8.66 -2.36
CA LEU A 62 13.08 -9.85 -1.56
C LEU A 62 14.35 -10.48 -0.99
N ASN A 63 15.47 -10.43 -1.73
CA ASN A 63 16.76 -11.00 -1.34
C ASN A 63 17.64 -10.04 -0.52
N SER A 64 17.14 -8.84 -0.19
CA SER A 64 17.98 -7.78 0.38
C SER A 64 18.40 -8.00 1.83
N GLY A 65 17.75 -8.92 2.55
CA GLY A 65 17.89 -9.08 4.00
C GLY A 65 17.19 -8.00 4.82
N ALA A 66 16.50 -7.04 4.19
CA ALA A 66 15.59 -6.14 4.87
C ALA A 66 14.40 -6.91 5.47
N LYS A 67 13.77 -6.36 6.50
CA LYS A 67 12.60 -7.01 7.12
C LYS A 67 11.32 -6.79 6.34
N ALA A 68 11.19 -5.63 5.72
CA ALA A 68 10.10 -5.33 4.83
C ALA A 68 10.62 -4.73 3.51
N TRP A 69 9.86 -4.94 2.45
CA TRP A 69 10.05 -4.28 1.18
C TRP A 69 8.81 -3.45 0.83
N LEU A 70 9.03 -2.15 0.68
CA LEU A 70 8.07 -1.23 0.11
C LEU A 70 8.06 -1.35 -1.41
N ALA A 71 7.17 -2.20 -1.91
CA ALA A 71 6.91 -2.40 -3.34
C ALA A 71 6.19 -1.17 -3.90
N ASP A 72 6.92 -0.35 -4.66
CA ASP A 72 6.46 1.00 -4.99
C ASP A 72 5.81 1.11 -6.37
N GLN A 73 4.54 1.55 -6.38
CA GLN A 73 3.82 1.97 -7.59
C GLN A 73 3.77 3.49 -7.75
N GLU A 74 4.43 4.23 -6.85
CA GLU A 74 4.36 5.69 -6.72
C GLU A 74 5.68 6.36 -7.13
N ASP A 75 6.36 7.09 -6.25
CA ASP A 75 7.51 7.95 -6.63
C ASP A 75 8.68 7.21 -7.30
N ALA A 76 8.93 5.94 -6.99
CA ALA A 76 10.00 5.14 -7.60
C ALA A 76 9.57 4.40 -8.87
N ASN A 77 8.31 4.54 -9.31
CA ASN A 77 7.80 3.87 -10.50
C ASN A 77 7.18 4.88 -11.48
N THR A 78 7.76 4.99 -12.67
CA THR A 78 7.11 5.71 -13.77
C THR A 78 5.80 4.99 -14.10
N PRO A 79 4.63 5.66 -14.04
CA PRO A 79 3.33 5.00 -14.21
C PRO A 79 2.99 4.76 -15.69
N LEU A 80 3.92 4.13 -16.41
CA LEU A 80 3.66 3.51 -17.71
C LEU A 80 2.67 2.37 -17.48
N TRP A 81 1.72 2.19 -18.39
CA TRP A 81 0.72 1.12 -18.27
C TRP A 81 1.34 -0.25 -18.06
N GLY A 82 2.42 -0.54 -18.81
CA GLY A 82 3.19 -1.77 -18.65
C GLY A 82 3.72 -1.97 -17.22
N ASN A 83 4.18 -0.92 -16.55
CA ASN A 83 4.70 -1.00 -15.19
C ASN A 83 3.56 -1.18 -14.16
N VAL A 84 2.46 -0.46 -14.34
CA VAL A 84 1.26 -0.55 -13.49
C VAL A 84 0.72 -1.98 -13.49
N VAL A 85 0.66 -2.63 -14.66
CA VAL A 85 0.19 -4.02 -14.78
C VAL A 85 1.25 -5.04 -14.39
N ALA A 86 2.52 -4.83 -14.76
CA ALA A 86 3.59 -5.78 -14.46
C ALA A 86 3.89 -5.87 -12.96
N GLY A 87 3.71 -4.80 -12.19
CA GLY A 87 3.95 -4.81 -10.74
C GLY A 87 3.16 -5.88 -9.99
N PRO A 88 1.81 -5.87 -10.04
CA PRO A 88 0.98 -6.91 -9.43
C PRO A 88 1.31 -8.32 -9.95
N LEU A 89 1.65 -8.47 -11.24
CA LEU A 89 2.03 -9.77 -11.81
C LEU A 89 3.37 -10.28 -11.25
N ASN A 90 4.37 -9.42 -11.10
CA ASN A 90 5.66 -9.79 -10.50
C ASN A 90 5.50 -10.15 -9.01
N LEU A 91 4.64 -9.43 -8.29
CA LEU A 91 4.30 -9.75 -6.91
C LEU A 91 3.53 -11.08 -6.80
N MET A 92 2.61 -11.35 -7.72
CA MET A 92 1.92 -12.64 -7.79
C MET A 92 2.88 -13.79 -8.05
N ASP A 93 3.79 -13.63 -9.02
CA ASP A 93 4.78 -14.65 -9.36
C ASP A 93 5.73 -14.93 -8.18
N SER A 94 6.02 -13.94 -7.34
CA SER A 94 6.84 -14.14 -6.14
C SER A 94 6.15 -15.06 -5.13
N LEU A 95 4.84 -14.87 -4.94
CA LEU A 95 4.00 -15.68 -4.05
C LEU A 95 3.75 -17.08 -4.63
N ASP A 96 3.64 -17.20 -5.95
CA ASP A 96 3.45 -18.47 -6.67
C ASP A 96 4.74 -19.30 -6.82
N GLY A 97 5.90 -18.76 -6.43
CA GLY A 97 7.20 -19.40 -6.65
C GLY A 97 7.63 -19.47 -8.12
N LYS A 98 7.07 -18.59 -8.97
CA LYS A 98 7.34 -18.50 -10.43
C LYS A 98 8.23 -17.33 -10.80
N LEU A 99 8.64 -16.51 -9.83
CA LEU A 99 9.46 -15.35 -10.07
C LEU A 99 10.91 -15.76 -10.37
N GLU A 100 11.33 -15.56 -11.62
CA GLU A 100 12.70 -15.72 -12.07
C GLU A 100 13.03 -14.67 -13.15
N PHE A 101 14.31 -14.33 -13.27
CA PHE A 101 14.80 -13.38 -14.26
C PHE A 101 16.22 -13.75 -14.70
N THR A 102 16.48 -13.70 -16.00
CA THR A 102 17.83 -13.83 -16.57
C THR A 102 18.22 -12.52 -17.21
N SER A 103 19.36 -11.97 -16.81
CA SER A 103 19.84 -10.71 -17.38
C SER A 103 20.36 -10.89 -18.81
N PRO A 104 20.52 -9.82 -19.60
CA PRO A 104 21.10 -9.91 -20.94
C PRO A 104 22.50 -10.55 -20.97
N GLU A 105 23.24 -10.45 -19.87
CA GLU A 105 24.56 -11.07 -19.70
C GLU A 105 24.49 -12.55 -19.29
N GLY A 106 23.29 -13.14 -19.19
CA GLY A 106 23.08 -14.54 -18.85
C GLY A 106 23.08 -14.85 -17.35
N LYS A 107 23.10 -13.84 -16.47
CA LYS A 107 23.03 -14.07 -15.02
C LYS A 107 21.59 -14.35 -14.59
N GLU A 108 21.37 -15.47 -13.93
CA GLU A 108 20.08 -15.86 -13.38
C GLU A 108 19.84 -15.27 -11.99
N TYR A 109 18.59 -14.91 -11.72
CA TYR A 109 18.11 -14.35 -10.46
C TYR A 109 16.84 -15.10 -10.05
N LYS A 110 16.81 -15.56 -8.80
CA LYS A 110 15.65 -16.19 -8.16
C LYS A 110 15.52 -15.68 -6.71
N PRO A 111 14.29 -15.57 -6.18
CA PRO A 111 14.10 -15.23 -4.78
C PRO A 111 14.69 -16.29 -3.85
N VAL A 112 15.13 -15.86 -2.66
CA VAL A 112 15.43 -16.74 -1.53
C VAL A 112 14.16 -17.51 -1.08
N PRO A 113 14.27 -18.55 -0.24
CA PRO A 113 13.11 -19.21 0.38
C PRO A 113 12.17 -18.21 1.06
N PHE A 114 10.86 -18.50 1.11
CA PHE A 114 9.84 -17.53 1.51
C PHE A 114 10.09 -16.95 2.91
N GLU A 115 10.51 -17.79 3.85
CA GLU A 115 10.84 -17.48 5.23
C GLU A 115 12.02 -16.51 5.41
N GLU A 116 12.86 -16.37 4.37
CA GLU A 116 13.99 -15.43 4.36
C GLU A 116 13.67 -14.12 3.63
N ARG A 117 12.51 -14.03 2.97
CA ARG A 117 12.13 -12.86 2.18
C ARG A 117 11.70 -11.71 3.09
N ALA A 118 11.92 -10.49 2.59
CA ALA A 118 11.31 -9.31 3.17
C ALA A 118 9.78 -9.34 3.00
N THR A 119 9.04 -8.99 4.06
CA THR A 119 7.57 -8.86 4.03
C THR A 119 7.16 -7.79 3.03
N ILE A 120 6.19 -8.10 2.17
CA ILE A 120 5.77 -7.22 1.07
C ILE A 120 4.78 -6.17 1.61
N ILE A 121 5.12 -4.89 1.47
CA ILE A 121 4.22 -3.76 1.74
C ILE A 121 4.07 -2.97 0.45
N VAL A 122 2.86 -2.84 -0.08
CA VAL A 122 2.67 -2.17 -1.37
C VAL A 122 2.29 -0.70 -1.21
N ARG A 123 2.97 0.18 -1.95
CA ARG A 123 2.67 1.62 -1.99
C ARG A 123 1.91 1.98 -3.27
N PRO A 124 0.56 2.09 -3.25
CA PRO A 124 -0.21 2.53 -4.40
C PRO A 124 0.00 4.02 -4.67
N ARG A 125 -0.37 4.48 -5.87
CA ARG A 125 -0.31 5.90 -6.24
C ARG A 125 -1.16 6.79 -5.32
N GLY A 126 -0.78 8.06 -5.19
CA GLY A 126 -1.51 9.03 -4.38
C GLY A 126 -2.88 9.41 -4.95
N TRP A 127 -3.78 9.93 -4.10
CA TRP A 127 -5.15 10.35 -4.48
C TRP A 127 -5.22 11.34 -5.65
N HIS A 128 -4.16 12.10 -5.88
CA HIS A 128 -4.09 13.16 -6.89
C HIS A 128 -3.76 12.65 -8.30
N LEU A 129 -3.34 11.38 -8.43
CA LEU A 129 -3.00 10.78 -9.71
C LEU A 129 -4.23 10.06 -10.30
N PRO A 130 -4.60 10.32 -11.56
CA PRO A 130 -5.59 9.52 -12.28
C PRO A 130 -4.96 8.30 -12.95
N GLU A 131 -5.71 7.21 -13.12
CA GLU A 131 -5.36 6.17 -14.08
C GLU A 131 -6.01 6.51 -15.42
N LYS A 132 -5.19 6.74 -16.45
CA LYS A 132 -5.66 7.23 -17.75
C LYS A 132 -6.08 6.14 -18.72
N HIS A 133 -5.68 4.89 -18.47
CA HIS A 133 -5.97 3.75 -19.37
C HIS A 133 -7.26 3.03 -19.02
N ILE A 134 -7.90 3.35 -17.89
CA ILE A 134 -9.18 2.79 -17.45
C ILE A 134 -10.21 3.91 -17.41
N THR A 135 -11.44 3.60 -17.79
CA THR A 135 -12.59 4.50 -17.56
C THR A 135 -13.71 3.74 -16.87
N VAL A 136 -14.38 4.41 -15.93
CA VAL A 136 -15.60 3.95 -15.27
C VAL A 136 -16.64 5.06 -15.49
N ASP A 137 -17.76 4.73 -16.13
CA ASP A 137 -18.79 5.70 -16.53
C ASP A 137 -18.22 6.91 -17.30
N GLY A 138 -17.26 6.65 -18.18
CA GLY A 138 -16.58 7.68 -18.99
C GLY A 138 -15.59 8.57 -18.23
N ARG A 139 -15.30 8.28 -16.95
CA ARG A 139 -14.37 9.05 -16.12
C ARG A 139 -13.13 8.24 -15.76
N ARG A 140 -11.98 8.90 -15.68
CA ARG A 140 -10.73 8.28 -15.20
C ARG A 140 -10.82 8.08 -13.69
N PRO A 141 -10.65 6.86 -13.18
CA PRO A 141 -10.67 6.61 -11.75
C PRO A 141 -9.39 7.15 -11.08
N PRO A 142 -9.41 7.38 -9.76
CA PRO A 142 -8.19 7.61 -8.98
C PRO A 142 -7.24 6.42 -9.11
N ALA A 143 -5.98 6.69 -9.45
CA ALA A 143 -4.95 5.66 -9.63
C ALA A 143 -4.77 4.81 -8.38
N ARG A 144 -4.86 5.43 -7.18
CA ARG A 144 -4.82 4.73 -5.89
C ARG A 144 -5.79 3.54 -5.83
N LEU A 145 -7.03 3.75 -6.28
CA LEU A 145 -8.07 2.72 -6.22
C LEU A 145 -7.80 1.60 -7.23
N VAL A 146 -7.26 1.93 -8.40
CA VAL A 146 -6.85 0.94 -9.39
C VAL A 146 -5.71 0.08 -8.84
N ASP A 147 -4.66 0.69 -8.32
CA ASP A 147 -3.50 -0.03 -7.77
C ASP A 147 -3.94 -0.93 -6.61
N PHE A 148 -4.69 -0.37 -5.65
CA PHE A 148 -5.24 -1.13 -4.53
C PHE A 148 -6.08 -2.32 -4.99
N ALA A 149 -7.00 -2.11 -5.93
CA ALA A 149 -7.88 -3.17 -6.43
C ALA A 149 -7.07 -4.28 -7.12
N LEU A 150 -6.15 -3.93 -8.01
CA LEU A 150 -5.30 -4.92 -8.71
C LEU A 150 -4.46 -5.73 -7.73
N LEU A 151 -3.80 -5.06 -6.78
CA LEU A 151 -2.92 -5.73 -5.82
C LEU A 151 -3.70 -6.62 -4.86
N LEU A 152 -4.79 -6.11 -4.30
CA LEU A 152 -5.61 -6.87 -3.36
C LEU A 152 -6.24 -8.10 -4.03
N THR A 153 -6.76 -7.94 -5.24
CA THR A 153 -7.44 -9.05 -5.94
C THR A 153 -6.47 -10.13 -6.42
N VAL A 154 -5.27 -9.74 -6.87
CA VAL A 154 -4.29 -10.67 -7.42
C VAL A 154 -3.43 -11.32 -6.33
N CYS A 155 -3.03 -10.55 -5.32
CA CYS A 155 -2.06 -10.99 -4.30
C CYS A 155 -2.66 -11.17 -2.90
N GLY A 156 -3.81 -10.56 -2.60
CA GLY A 156 -4.29 -10.45 -1.23
C GLY A 156 -4.52 -11.80 -0.54
N GLN A 157 -5.28 -12.70 -1.17
CA GLN A 157 -5.49 -14.04 -0.62
C GLN A 157 -4.19 -14.84 -0.56
N LYS A 158 -3.31 -14.70 -1.55
CA LYS A 158 -2.02 -15.41 -1.59
C LYS A 158 -1.09 -15.00 -0.45
N GLN A 159 -1.07 -13.72 -0.07
CA GLN A 159 -0.30 -13.25 1.09
C GLN A 159 -0.87 -13.81 2.39
N ILE A 160 -2.20 -13.86 2.51
CA ILE A 160 -2.88 -14.47 3.66
C ILE A 160 -2.55 -15.96 3.77
N ASP A 161 -2.65 -16.70 2.66
CA ASP A 161 -2.35 -18.14 2.61
C ASP A 161 -0.87 -18.42 2.93
N ALA A 162 0.02 -17.46 2.63
CA ALA A 162 1.44 -17.53 2.96
C ALA A 162 1.77 -17.13 4.42
N GLY A 163 0.76 -16.77 5.22
CA GLY A 163 0.91 -16.42 6.64
C GLY A 163 1.20 -14.95 6.92
N GLU A 164 1.17 -14.09 5.90
CA GLU A 164 1.27 -12.63 6.02
C GLU A 164 -0.11 -11.98 5.75
N GLY A 165 -0.14 -10.68 5.45
CA GLY A 165 -1.37 -9.96 5.13
C GLY A 165 -1.17 -8.96 4.00
N PRO A 166 -2.26 -8.52 3.34
CA PRO A 166 -2.22 -7.51 2.28
C PRO A 166 -1.88 -6.14 2.87
N TYR A 167 -0.59 -5.86 3.00
CA TYR A 167 -0.09 -4.63 3.63
C TYR A 167 0.08 -3.49 2.62
N PHE A 168 -0.36 -2.30 3.01
CA PHE A 168 -0.30 -1.11 2.17
C PHE A 168 0.33 0.07 2.90
N TYR A 169 1.16 0.82 2.16
CA TYR A 169 1.71 2.09 2.57
C TYR A 169 0.96 3.22 1.87
N LEU A 170 0.29 4.12 2.61
CA LEU A 170 -0.58 5.13 2.01
C LEU A 170 0.19 6.47 1.80
N PRO A 171 0.53 6.87 0.56
CA PRO A 171 1.38 8.03 0.35
C PRO A 171 0.60 9.33 0.26
N LYS A 172 1.23 10.44 0.70
CA LYS A 172 0.76 11.81 0.45
C LYS A 172 -0.69 12.06 0.89
N ASN A 173 -1.06 11.45 2.01
CA ASN A 173 -2.37 11.65 2.61
C ASN A 173 -2.53 13.11 3.01
N VAL A 174 -3.66 13.70 2.62
CA VAL A 174 -4.06 15.04 3.02
C VAL A 174 -5.39 14.93 3.72
N PHE A 175 -5.46 15.45 4.94
CA PHE A 175 -6.65 15.35 5.75
C PHE A 175 -7.67 16.42 5.35
N ALA A 176 -8.94 16.02 5.25
CA ALA A 176 -10.07 16.93 5.30
C ALA A 176 -11.01 16.45 6.42
N PRO A 177 -11.44 17.31 7.36
CA PRO A 177 -12.19 16.92 8.57
C PRO A 177 -13.40 16.02 8.32
N ARG A 178 -14.04 16.14 7.15
CA ARG A 178 -15.24 15.37 6.77
C ARG A 178 -15.01 14.22 5.80
N ALA A 179 -13.78 13.96 5.37
CA ALA A 179 -13.52 12.94 4.36
C ALA A 179 -12.93 11.65 4.97
N ARG A 180 -13.82 10.72 5.32
CA ARG A 180 -13.49 9.35 5.76
C ARG A 180 -13.37 8.38 4.59
N CYS A 181 -12.63 8.70 3.53
CA CYS A 181 -12.53 7.80 2.38
C CYS A 181 -11.69 6.54 2.65
N GLU A 182 -10.80 6.57 3.65
CA GLU A 182 -9.92 5.43 3.96
C GLU A 182 -10.57 4.40 4.91
N ARG A 183 -11.78 4.69 5.41
CA ARG A 183 -12.61 3.75 6.19
C ARG A 183 -13.58 2.95 5.32
N ALA A 184 -13.12 2.51 4.15
CA ALA A 184 -13.95 1.69 3.26
C ALA A 184 -14.14 0.23 3.75
N SER A 185 -13.56 -0.16 4.88
CA SER A 185 -13.70 -1.48 5.51
C SER A 185 -14.66 -1.47 6.71
N ASP A 186 -15.84 -0.87 6.55
CA ASP A 186 -16.89 -0.96 7.57
C ASP A 186 -17.67 -2.28 7.40
N ARG A 187 -17.32 -3.29 8.22
CA ARG A 187 -18.01 -4.57 8.52
C ARG A 187 -18.65 -5.41 7.40
N ARG A 188 -18.52 -5.05 6.13
CA ARG A 188 -18.90 -5.89 5.00
C ARG A 188 -17.66 -6.60 4.50
N THR A 189 -17.54 -7.87 4.87
CA THR A 189 -16.78 -8.88 4.13
C THR A 189 -16.86 -8.59 2.64
N LEU A 190 -15.77 -8.11 2.04
CA LEU A 190 -15.55 -8.29 0.62
C LEU A 190 -15.57 -9.80 0.42
N GLY A 191 -16.60 -10.29 -0.27
CA GLY A 191 -16.95 -11.70 -0.32
C GLY A 191 -15.85 -12.55 -0.95
N PHE A 192 -14.93 -13.04 -0.12
CA PHE A 192 -14.10 -14.18 -0.39
C PHE A 192 -14.55 -15.27 0.58
N GLY A 193 -15.28 -16.24 0.02
CA GLY A 193 -15.99 -17.26 0.79
C GLY A 193 -15.05 -18.19 1.54
N GLY A 194 -15.21 -18.25 2.85
CA GLY A 194 -14.62 -19.26 3.73
C GLY A 194 -15.07 -19.02 5.17
N PRO A 195 -15.63 -20.01 5.88
CA PRO A 195 -15.97 -19.85 7.28
C PRO A 195 -14.66 -19.86 8.09
N SER A 196 -14.44 -18.82 8.90
CA SER A 196 -13.36 -18.71 9.91
C SER A 196 -11.90 -18.56 9.43
N GLY A 197 -11.65 -17.81 8.36
CA GLY A 197 -10.31 -17.24 8.08
C GLY A 197 -10.07 -15.93 8.86
N PRO A 198 -8.82 -15.52 9.14
CA PRO A 198 -8.54 -14.27 9.85
C PRO A 198 -9.16 -13.12 9.07
N ALA A 199 -9.95 -12.29 9.77
CA ALA A 199 -10.57 -11.13 9.18
C ALA A 199 -9.51 -10.30 8.44
N MET A 200 -9.78 -9.91 7.18
CA MET A 200 -9.01 -8.89 6.49
C MET A 200 -9.11 -7.58 7.30
N TYR A 201 -8.19 -7.43 8.24
CA TYR A 201 -8.04 -6.23 9.04
C TYR A 201 -7.11 -5.32 8.25
N PHE A 202 -7.67 -4.22 7.74
CA PHE A 202 -6.89 -3.06 7.33
C PHE A 202 -6.84 -2.13 8.53
N PRO A 203 -5.89 -2.27 9.49
CA PRO A 203 -5.67 -1.22 10.45
C PRO A 203 -5.25 0.02 9.66
N ALA A 204 -6.06 1.07 9.77
CA ALA A 204 -5.69 2.39 9.27
C ALA A 204 -4.44 2.83 10.04
N TRP A 205 -3.27 2.67 9.41
CA TRP A 205 -2.01 3.11 9.97
C TRP A 205 -1.97 4.65 10.00
N TRP A 206 -1.96 5.20 11.21
CA TRP A 206 -1.47 6.54 11.50
C TRP A 206 -0.12 6.38 12.17
N GLY A 207 0.97 6.53 11.41
CA GLY A 207 2.31 6.59 11.98
C GLY A 207 2.55 7.97 12.59
N ALA A 208 2.56 8.05 13.92
CA ALA A 208 3.28 9.09 14.64
C ALA A 208 4.74 8.65 14.74
N SER A 209 5.64 9.45 14.18
CA SER A 209 7.07 9.37 14.47
C SER A 209 7.30 9.76 15.92
N THR A 210 7.96 8.88 16.69
CA THR A 210 8.60 9.21 17.98
C THR A 210 9.57 10.35 17.86
#